data_AF-G9XLH1-F1
#
_entry.id   AF-G9XLH1-F1
#
_cell.length_a   1.000
_cell.length_b   1.000
_cell.length_c   1.000
_cell.angle_alpha   90.00
_cell.angle_beta   90.00
_cell.angle_gamma   90.00
#
_symmetry.space_group_name_H-M   'P 1'
#
loop_
_entity.id
_entity.type
_entity.pdbx_description
1 polymer ?
#
loop_
_entity_poly.entity_id
_entity_poly.type
_entity_poly.pdbx_seq_one_letter_code
_entity_poly.pdbx_strand_id
1 'polypeptide(L)'
;MSLWQYYSYCKTKCPGGQSMDGIDSIVVDTAPVTTLQVFHKRLKIPLPVYLDGVAEFTDPWDEQAYQLFVQHYLDEMKDPGILGIVRQEHDDHYVYLDAAIRYPSESPLGSQ
;
A
#
# COMPACT_ATOMS: atom_id res chain seq x y z
N MET A 1 8.52 4.50 -17.14
CA MET A 1 7.94 5.43 -16.13
C MET A 1 8.73 5.21 -14.86
N SER A 2 9.36 6.25 -14.30
CA SER A 2 10.23 6.07 -13.13
C SER A 2 9.41 6.12 -11.85
N LEU A 3 9.85 5.37 -10.81
CA LEU A 3 9.24 5.32 -9.47
C LEU A 3 8.98 6.70 -8.85
N TRP A 4 9.72 7.73 -9.28
CA TRP A 4 9.53 9.12 -8.86
C TRP A 4 8.23 9.77 -9.34
N GLN A 5 7.68 9.35 -10.49
CA GLN A 5 6.42 9.91 -10.99
C GLN A 5 5.21 9.42 -10.19
N TYR A 6 5.25 8.21 -9.64
CA TYR A 6 4.17 7.67 -8.80
C TYR A 6 4.13 8.35 -7.43
N TYR A 7 5.29 8.52 -6.78
CA TYR A 7 5.41 9.20 -5.49
C TYR A 7 5.04 10.70 -5.54
N SER A 8 5.37 11.40 -6.63
CA SER A 8 4.99 12.80 -6.81
C SER A 8 3.49 13.01 -7.04
N TYR A 9 2.79 11.98 -7.54
CA TYR A 9 1.34 12.04 -7.75
C TYR A 9 0.57 11.96 -6.42
N CYS A 10 1.07 11.17 -5.45
CA CYS A 10 0.46 11.08 -4.13
C CYS A 10 0.71 12.32 -3.24
N LYS A 11 1.79 13.08 -3.48
CA LYS A 11 2.16 14.25 -2.65
C LYS A 11 1.40 15.54 -2.98
N THR A 12 0.73 15.63 -4.13
CA THR A 12 0.12 16.88 -4.63
C THR A 12 -1.39 17.02 -4.41
N LYS A 13 -2.06 16.04 -3.80
CA LYS A 13 -3.51 16.09 -3.54
C LYS A 13 -3.94 15.67 -2.13
N CYS A 14 -3.27 16.21 -1.10
CA CYS A 14 -3.90 16.35 0.21
C CYS A 14 -4.19 17.85 0.46
N PRO A 15 -5.34 18.39 0.01
CA PRO A 15 -5.77 19.70 0.49
C PRO A 15 -6.29 19.53 1.92
N GLY A 16 -5.52 20.00 2.89
CA GLY A 16 -6.02 20.22 4.24
C GLY A 16 -7.10 21.31 4.23
N GLY A 17 -8.21 21.00 4.90
CA GLY A 17 -9.09 21.94 5.61
C GLY A 17 -9.81 23.02 4.79
N GLN A 18 -11.06 22.73 4.41
CA GLN A 18 -12.09 23.77 4.30
C GLN A 18 -13.36 23.33 5.03
N SER A 19 -13.97 24.33 5.67
CA SER A 19 -15.21 24.40 6.44
C SER A 19 -16.25 23.30 6.24
N MET A 20 -16.93 22.92 7.33
CA MET A 20 -18.27 22.35 7.30
C MET A 20 -19.18 23.23 6.44
N ASP A 21 -19.75 22.65 5.38
CA ASP A 21 -21.12 22.78 4.90
C ASP A 21 -21.26 21.96 3.60
N GLY A 22 -22.22 21.02 3.55
CA GLY A 22 -22.62 20.33 2.32
C GLY A 22 -22.11 18.90 2.14
N ILE A 23 -22.88 17.93 2.65
CA ILE A 23 -22.90 16.56 2.11
C ILE A 23 -23.63 16.59 0.76
N ASP A 24 -23.00 17.15 -0.27
CA ASP A 24 -23.52 17.06 -1.64
C ASP A 24 -22.65 16.13 -2.48
N SER A 25 -23.31 15.07 -2.93
CA SER A 25 -22.93 14.17 -4.02
C SER A 25 -21.78 13.20 -3.72
N ILE A 26 -22.13 12.08 -3.08
CA ILE A 26 -21.43 10.81 -3.34
C ILE A 26 -21.71 10.50 -4.82
N VAL A 27 -20.80 10.90 -5.71
CA VAL A 27 -20.80 10.43 -7.09
C VAL A 27 -20.46 8.95 -7.01
N VAL A 28 -21.48 8.10 -7.05
CA VAL A 28 -21.30 6.66 -7.25
C VAL A 28 -20.77 6.49 -8.65
N ASP A 29 -19.46 6.33 -8.77
CA ASP A 29 -18.80 6.03 -10.03
C ASP A 29 -19.42 4.73 -10.59
N THR A 30 -20.10 4.84 -11.72
CA THR A 30 -20.68 3.72 -12.48
C THR A 30 -19.62 2.98 -13.30
N ALA A 31 -18.35 3.11 -12.94
CA ALA A 31 -17.27 2.25 -13.44
C ALA A 31 -17.61 0.77 -13.16
N PRO A 32 -17.23 -0.15 -14.07
CA PRO A 32 -17.41 -1.58 -13.83
C PRO A 32 -16.81 -1.95 -12.49
N VAL A 33 -17.61 -2.61 -11.64
CA VAL A 33 -17.19 -3.10 -10.32
C VAL A 33 -16.04 -4.09 -10.54
N THR A 34 -14.82 -3.58 -10.49
CA THR A 34 -13.63 -4.42 -10.53
C THR A 34 -13.55 -5.06 -9.16
N THR A 35 -13.87 -6.35 -9.07
CA THR A 35 -13.67 -7.07 -7.81
C THR A 35 -12.16 -7.14 -7.58
N LEU A 36 -11.69 -6.48 -6.53
CA LEU A 36 -10.29 -6.58 -6.12
C LEU A 36 -10.19 -7.73 -5.12
N GLN A 37 -9.46 -8.77 -5.48
CA GLN A 37 -9.13 -9.83 -4.53
C GLN A 37 -8.07 -9.31 -3.58
N VAL A 38 -8.34 -9.38 -2.27
CA VAL A 38 -7.41 -8.95 -1.22
C VAL A 38 -6.77 -10.18 -0.61
N PHE A 39 -5.44 -10.23 -0.61
CA PHE A 39 -4.64 -11.26 0.06
C PHE A 39 -3.80 -10.63 1.15
N HIS A 40 -3.65 -11.35 2.26
CA HIS A 40 -2.78 -10.97 3.36
C HIS A 40 -1.43 -11.67 3.20
N LYS A 41 -0.38 -10.91 2.89
CA LYS A 41 0.99 -11.44 2.84
C LYS A 41 1.70 -11.12 4.15
N ARG A 42 2.01 -12.18 4.89
CA ARG A 42 2.70 -12.10 6.18
C ARG A 42 4.20 -12.33 6.01
N LEU A 43 4.99 -11.33 6.34
CA LEU A 43 6.45 -11.36 6.31
C LEU A 43 6.97 -11.48 7.74
N LYS A 44 7.97 -12.33 7.94
CA LYS A 44 8.78 -12.40 9.16
C LYS A 44 10.20 -12.03 8.78
N ILE A 45 10.65 -10.86 9.22
CA ILE A 45 11.89 -10.23 8.75
C ILE A 45 12.84 -10.14 9.95
N PRO A 46 14.09 -10.62 9.84
CA PRO A 46 15.08 -10.37 10.88
C PRO A 46 15.29 -8.86 11.08
N LEU A 47 15.27 -8.40 12.32
CA LEU A 47 15.42 -6.99 12.67
C LEU A 47 16.58 -6.26 11.95
N PRO A 48 17.81 -6.80 11.87
CA PRO A 48 18.89 -6.10 11.17
C PRO A 48 18.64 -5.95 9.67
N VAL A 49 17.96 -6.91 9.04
CA VAL A 49 17.60 -6.85 7.61
C VAL A 49 16.54 -5.78 7.38
N TYR A 50 15.57 -5.67 8.29
CA TYR A 50 14.55 -4.63 8.22
C TYR A 50 15.19 -3.24 8.33
N LEU A 51 16.00 -3.01 9.37
CA LEU A 51 16.62 -1.71 9.63
C LEU A 51 17.55 -1.26 8.49
N ASP A 52 18.26 -2.19 7.86
CA ASP A 52 19.08 -1.91 6.67
C ASP A 52 18.19 -1.49 5.49
N GLY A 53 17.09 -2.20 5.26
CA GLY A 53 16.14 -1.90 4.19
C GLY A 53 15.39 -0.58 4.34
N VAL A 54 15.34 0.00 5.55
CA VAL A 54 14.71 1.31 5.83
C VAL A 54 15.70 2.35 6.37
N ALA A 55 17.00 2.16 6.14
CA ALA A 55 18.06 3.03 6.68
C ALA A 55 17.96 4.50 6.24
N GLU A 56 17.23 4.79 5.16
CA GLU A 56 16.99 6.16 4.66
C GLU A 56 15.95 6.93 5.48
N PHE A 57 15.17 6.25 6.34
CA PHE A 57 14.16 6.89 7.17
C PHE A 57 14.75 7.38 8.49
N THR A 58 14.33 8.59 8.91
CA THR A 58 14.67 9.14 10.23
C THR A 58 14.08 8.30 11.36
N ASP A 59 12.87 7.77 11.16
CA ASP A 59 12.22 6.83 12.06
C ASP A 59 11.89 5.55 11.28
N PRO A 60 12.58 4.43 11.55
CA PRO A 60 12.33 3.17 10.86
C PRO A 60 11.00 2.54 11.27
N TRP A 61 10.30 3.06 12.28
CA TRP A 61 9.04 2.50 12.76
C TRP A 61 7.80 3.25 12.27
N ASP A 62 8.01 4.24 11.40
CA ASP A 62 6.94 4.98 10.74
C ASP A 62 6.16 4.08 9.76
N GLU A 63 4.86 4.34 9.60
CA GLU A 63 3.99 3.63 8.66
C GLU A 63 4.58 3.63 7.24
N GLN A 64 5.19 4.74 6.84
CA GLN A 64 5.83 4.88 5.53
C GLN A 64 7.02 3.93 5.34
N ALA A 65 7.79 3.67 6.40
CA ALA A 65 8.92 2.75 6.35
C ALA A 65 8.45 1.31 6.12
N TYR A 66 7.39 0.88 6.82
CA TYR A 66 6.80 -0.45 6.58
C TYR A 66 6.23 -0.60 5.17
N GLN A 67 5.49 0.41 4.69
CA GLN A 67 4.93 0.38 3.34
C GLN A 67 6.01 0.32 2.28
N LEU A 68 7.07 1.14 2.39
CA LEU A 68 8.17 1.12 1.44
C LEU A 68 8.91 -0.23 1.44
N PHE A 69 9.18 -0.79 2.63
CA PHE A 69 9.82 -2.10 2.73
C PHE A 69 9.02 -3.18 2.01
N VAL A 70 7.70 -3.23 2.23
CA VAL A 70 6.83 -4.20 1.56
C VAL A 70 6.77 -3.94 0.05
N GLN A 71 6.71 -2.67 -0.39
CA GLN A 71 6.71 -2.34 -1.80
C GLN A 71 7.99 -2.81 -2.50
N HIS A 72 9.16 -2.56 -1.90
CA HIS A 72 10.44 -3.07 -2.43
C HIS A 72 10.45 -4.60 -2.53
N TYR A 73 9.95 -5.29 -1.50
CA TYR A 73 9.80 -6.74 -1.54
C TYR A 73 8.91 -7.21 -2.71
N LEU A 74 7.79 -6.52 -2.99
CA LEU A 74 6.93 -6.87 -4.14
C LEU A 74 7.64 -6.62 -5.48
N ASP A 75 8.35 -5.50 -5.60
CA ASP A 75 9.11 -5.15 -6.80
C ASP A 75 10.21 -6.18 -7.10
N GLU A 76 10.95 -6.62 -6.07
CA GLU A 76 11.98 -7.68 -6.18
C GLU A 76 11.39 -9.01 -6.63
N MET A 77 10.22 -9.37 -6.09
CA MET A 77 9.49 -10.58 -6.45
C MET A 77 8.76 -10.47 -7.80
N LYS A 78 8.77 -9.29 -8.42
CA LYS A 78 8.00 -8.96 -9.64
C LYS A 78 6.51 -9.24 -9.46
N ASP A 79 6.01 -9.00 -8.26
CA ASP A 79 4.62 -9.20 -7.88
C ASP A 79 3.81 -7.95 -8.30
N PRO A 80 2.81 -8.07 -9.19
CA PRO A 80 2.02 -6.93 -9.66
C PRO A 80 0.96 -6.47 -8.65
N GLY A 81 0.95 -7.05 -7.44
CA GLY A 81 0.01 -6.72 -6.39
C GLY A 81 0.08 -5.25 -5.96
N ILE A 82 -1.09 -4.65 -5.75
CA ILE A 82 -1.23 -3.27 -5.27
C ILE A 82 -1.22 -3.29 -3.74
N LEU A 83 -0.20 -2.67 -3.14
CA LEU A 83 -0.07 -2.58 -1.70
C LEU A 83 -1.17 -1.70 -1.09
N GLY A 84 -1.80 -2.21 -0.03
CA GLY A 84 -2.72 -1.49 0.83
C GLY A 84 -2.12 -1.24 2.22
N ILE A 85 -2.98 -1.28 3.24
CA ILE A 85 -2.56 -1.09 4.64
C ILE A 85 -1.61 -2.23 5.04
N VAL A 86 -0.54 -1.87 5.74
CA VAL A 86 0.40 -2.80 6.37
C VAL A 86 0.21 -2.73 7.88
N ARG A 87 -0.04 -3.87 8.51
CA ARG A 87 -0.03 -3.99 9.96
C ARG A 87 1.33 -4.52 10.41
N GLN A 88 1.78 -4.05 11.55
CA GLN A 88 3.10 -4.30 12.09
C GLN A 88 3.03 -4.86 13.51
N GLU A 89 3.96 -5.74 13.80
CA GLU A 89 4.32 -6.20 15.14
C GLU A 89 5.84 -6.42 15.14
N HIS A 90 6.52 -6.20 16.26
CA HIS A 90 7.94 -6.52 16.35
C HIS A 90 8.32 -6.99 17.75
N ASP A 91 9.34 -7.84 17.79
CA ASP A 91 10.03 -8.28 19.00
C ASP A 91 11.53 -7.94 18.90
N ASP A 92 12.32 -8.38 19.86
CA ASP A 92 13.76 -8.07 19.93
C ASP A 92 14.57 -8.62 18.73
N HIS A 93 14.01 -9.56 17.97
CA HIS A 93 14.70 -10.28 16.90
C HIS A 93 14.06 -10.11 15.53
N TYR A 94 12.76 -9.87 15.47
CA TYR A 94 11.97 -9.89 14.24
C TYR A 94 10.98 -8.74 14.14
N VAL A 95 10.74 -8.34 12.89
CA VAL A 95 9.62 -7.49 12.47
C VAL A 95 8.65 -8.35 11.66
N TYR A 96 7.38 -8.30 12.03
CA TYR A 96 6.28 -9.00 11.39
C TYR A 96 5.41 -8.00 10.66
N LEU A 97 5.26 -8.15 9.34
CA LEU A 97 4.42 -7.28 8.52
C LEU A 97 3.29 -8.11 7.91
N ASP A 98 2.04 -7.72 8.16
CA ASP A 98 0.86 -8.27 7.50
C ASP A 98 0.33 -7.23 6.51
N ALA A 99 0.68 -7.42 5.24
CA ALA A 99 0.33 -6.51 4.16
C ALA A 99 -0.93 -6.97 3.43
N ALA A 100 -1.93 -6.08 3.35
CA ALA A 100 -3.07 -6.29 2.47
C ALA A 100 -2.68 -5.95 1.02
N ILE A 101 -2.67 -6.94 0.14
CA ILE A 101 -2.29 -6.78 -1.27
C ILE A 101 -3.52 -7.06 -2.14
N ARG A 102 -3.81 -6.14 -3.05
CA ARG A 102 -4.95 -6.22 -3.96
C ARG A 102 -4.49 -6.63 -5.35
N TYR A 103 -5.22 -7.55 -5.97
CA TYR A 103 -5.02 -7.90 -7.36
C TYR A 103 -6.28 -7.53 -8.15
N PRO A 104 -6.13 -6.90 -9.33
CA PRO A 104 -7.22 -6.78 -10.27
C PRO A 104 -7.71 -8.19 -10.62
N SER A 105 -8.93 -8.55 -10.20
CA SER A 105 -9.59 -9.71 -10.77
C SER A 105 -10.24 -9.24 -12.06
N GLU A 106 -9.89 -9.86 -13.17
CA GLU A 106 -10.81 -9.90 -14.30
C GLU A 106 -12.04 -10.66 -13.80
N SER A 107 -13.07 -9.96 -13.35
CA SER A 107 -14.39 -10.56 -13.35
C SER A 107 -14.73 -10.76 -14.82
N PRO A 108 -14.95 -12.00 -15.30
CA PRO A 108 -15.66 -12.17 -16.56
C PRO A 108 -17.08 -11.69 -16.27
N LEU A 109 -17.32 -10.39 -16.43
CA LEU A 109 -18.66 -9.91 -16.73
C LEU A 109 -18.96 -10.47 -18.11
N GLY A 110 -19.47 -11.70 -18.07
CA GLY A 110 -19.87 -12.47 -19.21
C GLY A 110 -20.75 -11.61 -20.08
N SER A 111 -20.28 -11.48 -21.31
CA SER A 111 -21.11 -11.30 -22.48
C SER A 111 -22.36 -12.19 -22.35
N GLN A 112 -23.53 -11.56 -22.19
CA GLN A 112 -24.82 -12.14 -22.60
C GLN A 112 -25.62 -11.04 -23.28
#